data_AF-A0A423NTZ4-F1
#
_entry.id   AF-A0A423NTZ4-F1
#
_cell.length_a   1.000
_cell.length_b   1.000
_cell.length_c   1.000
_cell.angle_alpha   90.00
_cell.angle_beta   90.00
_cell.angle_gamma   90.00
#
_symmetry.space_group_name_H-M   'P 1'
#
loop_
_entity.id
_entity.type
_entity.pdbx_description
1 polymer ?
#
loop_
_entity_poly.entity_id
_entity_poly.type
_entity_poly.pdbx_seq_one_letter_code
_entity_poly.pdbx_strand_id
1 'polypeptide(L)'
;MASITIRNLDETLKEQLRITAAHNGHSMEEEARLILGRALTKVDRAGGLGSRIHQRFSAEGGVDLELPARAEKPGGVDFSE
;
A
#
# COMPACT_ATOMS: atom_id res chain seq x y z
N MET A 1 -3.62 -16.04 -23.93
CA MET A 1 -2.72 -15.98 -22.76
C MET A 1 -1.43 -15.33 -23.21
N ALA A 2 -1.00 -14.27 -22.53
CA ALA A 2 0.34 -13.72 -22.76
C ALA A 2 1.31 -14.48 -21.84
N SER A 3 2.38 -15.03 -22.40
CA SER A 3 3.44 -15.70 -21.65
C SER A 3 4.70 -14.84 -21.61
N ILE A 4 5.31 -14.71 -20.43
CA ILE A 4 6.59 -14.02 -20.26
C ILE A 4 7.62 -15.06 -19.83
N THR A 5 8.79 -15.06 -20.47
CA THR A 5 9.94 -15.87 -20.07
C THR A 5 11.04 -14.96 -19.58
N ILE A 6 11.41 -15.08 -18.31
CA ILE A 6 12.53 -14.34 -17.72
C ILE A 6 13.77 -15.23 -17.79
N ARG A 7 14.76 -14.83 -18.60
CA ARG A 7 16.04 -15.56 -18.70
C ARG A 7 17.01 -15.05 -17.64
N ASN A 8 17.89 -15.93 -17.17
CA ASN A 8 18.91 -15.63 -16.17
C ASN A 8 18.32 -15.00 -14.89
N LEU A 9 17.16 -15.50 -14.44
CA LEU A 9 16.61 -15.10 -13.15
C LEU A 9 17.56 -15.57 -12.05
N ASP A 10 17.99 -14.64 -11.21
CA ASP A 10 18.84 -14.95 -10.07
C ASP A 10 18.21 -16.05 -9.19
N GLU A 11 19.00 -17.07 -8.82
CA GLU A 11 18.48 -18.22 -8.07
C GLU A 11 17.99 -17.82 -6.67
N THR A 12 18.57 -16.79 -6.05
CA THR A 12 18.08 -16.29 -4.77
C THR A 12 16.72 -15.62 -4.94
N LEU A 13 16.51 -14.90 -6.04
CA LEU A 13 15.23 -14.27 -6.35
C LEU A 13 14.14 -15.31 -6.68
N LYS A 14 14.50 -16.36 -7.39
CA LYS A 14 13.60 -17.50 -7.67
C LYS A 14 13.16 -18.20 -6.39
N GLU A 15 14.10 -18.41 -5.46
CA GLU A 15 13.78 -19.03 -4.17
C GLU A 15 12.90 -18.12 -3.30
N GLN A 16 13.18 -16.81 -3.27
CA GLN A 16 12.31 -15.84 -2.59
C GLN A 16 10.89 -15.88 -3.17
N LEU A 17 10.75 -15.89 -4.50
CA LEU A 17 9.44 -15.98 -5.15
C LEU A 17 8.69 -17.26 -4.75
N ARG A 18 9.39 -18.39 -4.64
CA ARG A 18 8.82 -19.67 -4.17
C ARG A 18 8.31 -19.57 -2.74
N ILE A 19 9.11 -19.00 -1.84
CA ILE A 19 8.76 -18.84 -0.42
C ILE A 19 7.56 -17.91 -0.28
N THR A 20 7.56 -16.76 -0.96
CA THR A 20 6.46 -15.79 -0.92
C THR A 20 5.17 -16.40 -1.48
N ALA A 21 5.23 -17.14 -2.58
CA ALA A 21 4.08 -17.83 -3.15
C ALA A 21 3.48 -18.85 -2.16
N ALA A 22 4.32 -19.68 -1.53
CA ALA A 22 3.89 -20.66 -0.54
C ALA A 22 3.26 -20.00 0.69
N HIS A 23 3.86 -18.91 1.19
CA HIS A 23 3.33 -18.13 2.31
C HIS A 23 1.94 -17.55 2.01
N ASN A 24 1.73 -17.08 0.77
CA ASN A 24 0.46 -16.47 0.36
C ASN A 24 -0.58 -17.49 -0.16
N GLY A 25 -0.25 -18.79 -0.19
CA GLY A 25 -1.14 -19.82 -0.72
C GLY A 25 -1.33 -19.76 -2.25
N HIS A 26 -0.37 -19.19 -2.96
CA HIS A 26 -0.40 -19.00 -4.41
C HIS A 26 0.55 -19.95 -5.14
N SER A 27 0.29 -20.16 -6.44
CA SER A 27 1.29 -20.74 -7.31
C SER A 27 2.41 -19.72 -7.56
N MET A 28 3.59 -20.19 -7.95
CA MET A 28 4.72 -19.31 -8.27
C MET A 28 4.38 -18.34 -9.43
N GLU A 29 3.60 -18.81 -10.42
CA GLU A 29 3.13 -17.98 -11.54
C GLU A 29 2.14 -16.91 -11.06
N GLU A 30 1.19 -17.27 -10.20
CA GLU A 30 0.20 -16.34 -9.67
C GLU A 30 0.87 -15.24 -8.84
N GLU A 31 1.81 -15.60 -7.97
CA GLU A 31 2.56 -14.63 -7.18
C GLU A 31 3.39 -13.70 -8.08
N ALA A 32 4.03 -14.24 -9.12
CA ALA A 32 4.76 -13.41 -10.09
C ALA A 32 3.82 -12.43 -10.80
N ARG A 33 2.61 -12.86 -11.18
CA ARG A 33 1.60 -12.01 -11.81
C ARG A 33 1.13 -10.90 -10.87
N LEU A 34 0.90 -11.21 -9.60
CA LEU A 34 0.51 -10.23 -8.58
C LEU A 34 1.63 -9.22 -8.31
N ILE A 35 2.88 -9.67 -8.21
CA ILE A 35 4.04 -8.78 -8.02
C ILE A 35 4.18 -7.83 -9.21
N LEU A 36 4.14 -8.35 -10.44
CA LEU A 36 4.18 -7.53 -11.64
C LEU A 36 3.01 -6.56 -11.71
N GLY A 37 1.80 -7.00 -11.37
CA GLY A 37 0.62 -6.16 -11.28
C GLY A 37 0.80 -5.01 -10.29
N ARG A 38 1.27 -5.29 -9.06
CA ARG A 38 1.54 -4.27 -8.04
C ARG A 38 2.65 -3.30 -8.45
N ALA A 39 3.72 -3.81 -9.08
CA ALA A 39 4.87 -3.00 -9.48
C ALA A 39 4.55 -2.09 -10.68
N LEU A 40 3.77 -2.58 -11.64
CA LEU A 40 3.40 -1.84 -12.85
C LEU A 40 2.12 -1.02 -12.71
N THR A 41 1.28 -1.34 -11.71
CA THR A 41 0.27 -0.40 -11.24
C THR A 41 1.02 0.77 -10.64
N LYS A 42 1.36 1.75 -11.49
CA LYS A 42 1.52 3.12 -11.04
C LYS A 42 0.20 3.41 -10.35
N VAL A 43 0.22 3.34 -9.02
CA VAL A 43 -0.78 4.07 -8.26
C VAL A 43 -0.49 5.48 -8.70
N ASP A 44 -1.28 5.98 -9.65
CA ASP A 44 -1.43 7.40 -9.84
C ASP A 44 -1.97 7.85 -8.50
N ARG A 45 -1.05 8.11 -7.56
CA ARG A 45 -1.32 8.82 -6.33
C ARG A 45 -1.51 10.25 -6.79
N ALA A 46 -2.55 10.47 -7.58
CA ALA A 46 -3.02 11.76 -7.96
C ALA A 46 -3.41 12.42 -6.63
N GLY A 47 -2.48 13.22 -6.12
CA GLY A 47 -2.62 13.90 -4.85
C GLY A 47 -1.98 13.20 -3.64
N GLY A 48 -1.44 14.05 -2.76
CA GLY A 48 -0.89 13.62 -1.47
C GLY A 48 -1.97 13.07 -0.53
N LEU A 49 -1.56 12.78 0.72
CA LEU A 49 -2.46 12.24 1.74
C LEU A 49 -3.77 13.03 1.86
N GLY A 50 -3.70 14.37 1.83
CA GLY A 50 -4.87 15.25 1.91
C GLY A 50 -5.89 15.02 0.79
N SER A 51 -5.44 14.91 -0.47
CA SER A 51 -6.31 14.65 -1.61
C SER A 51 -7.01 13.29 -1.50
N ARG A 52 -6.30 12.28 -0.99
CA ARG A 52 -6.86 10.93 -0.78
C ARG A 52 -7.90 10.90 0.32
N ILE A 53 -7.68 11.64 1.42
CA ILE A 53 -8.67 11.80 2.48
C ILE A 53 -9.89 12.51 1.90
N HIS A 54 -9.71 13.65 1.23
CA HIS A 54 -10.81 14.42 0.64
C HIS A 54 -11.66 13.58 -0.32
N GLN A 55 -11.03 12.83 -1.24
CA GLN A 55 -11.74 12.00 -2.21
C GLN A 55 -12.64 10.94 -1.56
N ARG A 56 -12.26 10.38 -0.41
CA ARG A 56 -13.07 9.38 0.32
C ARG A 56 -14.39 9.96 0.85
N PHE A 57 -14.38 11.23 1.24
CA PHE A 57 -15.55 11.90 1.83
C PHE A 57 -16.28 12.81 0.84
N SER A 58 -15.72 13.03 -0.35
CA SER A 58 -16.29 13.92 -1.38
C SER A 58 -17.63 13.42 -1.92
N ALA A 59 -17.83 12.09 -2.02
CA ALA A 59 -19.09 11.51 -2.48
C ALA A 59 -20.27 11.82 -1.53
N GLU A 60 -19.99 11.98 -0.24
CA GLU A 60 -20.97 12.28 0.80
C GLU A 60 -21.12 13.81 1.04
N GLY A 61 -20.49 14.64 0.21
CA GLY A 61 -20.52 16.11 0.35
C GLY A 61 -19.58 16.67 1.42
N GLY A 62 -18.73 15.83 2.00
CA GLY A 62 -17.94 16.15 3.20
C GLY A 62 -18.70 15.86 4.49
N VAL A 63 -17.99 15.82 5.61
CA VAL A 63 -18.58 15.59 6.94
C VAL A 63 -18.23 16.77 7.83
N ASP A 64 -19.23 17.32 8.51
CA ASP A 64 -19.02 18.24 9.62
C ASP A 64 -19.07 17.41 10.91
N LEU A 65 -17.97 17.36 11.64
CA LEU A 65 -17.82 16.51 12.83
C LEU A 65 -18.03 17.38 14.06
N GLU A 66 -18.98 16.98 14.91
CA GLU A 66 -19.06 17.55 16.26
C GLU A 66 -17.78 17.20 17.03
N LEU A 67 -16.96 18.23 17.27
CA LEU A 67 -15.71 18.05 17.98
C LEU A 67 -16.01 17.87 19.48
N PRO A 68 -15.42 16.85 20.13
CA PRO A 68 -15.57 16.70 21.58
C PRO A 68 -14.94 17.89 22.31
N ALA A 69 -15.51 18.22 23.47
CA ALA A 69 -14.98 19.28 24.32
C ALA A 69 -13.55 18.94 24.75
N ARG A 70 -12.59 19.83 24.45
CA ARG A 70 -11.19 19.66 24.87
C ARG A 70 -11.08 20.01 26.35
N ALA A 71 -11.06 19.00 27.21
CA ALA A 71 -10.98 19.17 28.66
C ALA A 71 -9.54 19.40 29.17
N GLU A 72 -8.54 18.97 28.40
CA GLU A 72 -7.14 18.97 28.82
C GLU A 72 -6.33 20.05 28.11
N LYS A 73 -5.39 20.65 28.84
CA LYS A 73 -4.37 21.50 28.22
C LYS A 73 -3.44 20.61 27.38
N PRO A 74 -2.95 21.09 26.21
CA PRO A 74 -1.97 20.35 25.44
C PRO A 74 -0.79 19.97 26.35
N GLY A 75 -0.40 18.69 26.33
CA GLY A 75 0.82 18.27 27.00
C GLY A 75 2.01 19.07 26.45
N GLY A 76 2.90 19.54 27.33
CA GLY A 76 4.16 20.11 26.90
C GLY A 76 4.95 19.07 26.12
N VAL A 77 5.56 19.46 25.01
CA VAL A 77 6.53 18.60 24.32
C VAL A 77 7.82 18.62 25.14
N ASP A 78 8.28 17.45 25.55
CA ASP A 78 9.59 17.29 26.18
C ASP A 78 10.67 17.31 25.09
N PHE A 79 11.59 18.28 25.19
CA PHE A 79 12.72 18.46 24.27
C PHE A 79 14.04 18.05 24.92
N SER A 80 14.01 17.33 26.04
CA SER A 80 15.19 16.78 26.68
C SER A 80 15.70 15.58 25.88
N GLU A 81 16.92 15.67 25.33
CA GLU A 81 17.68 14.52 24.79
C GLU A 81 18.36 13.71 25.89
#